data_AF-A0A534FHC6-F1
#
_entry.id   AF-A0A534FHC6-F1
#
_cell.length_a   1.000
_cell.length_b   1.000
_cell.length_c   1.000
_cell.angle_alpha   90.00
_cell.angle_beta   90.00
_cell.angle_gamma   90.00
#
_symmetry.space_group_name_H-M   'P 1'
#
loop_
_entity.id
_entity.type
_entity.pdbx_description
1 polymer ?
#
loop_
_entity_poly.entity_id
_entity_poly.type
_entity_poly.pdbx_seq_one_letter_code
_entity_poly.pdbx_strand_id
1 'polypeptide(L)' 'ILELLVRADARTVSRDELMTQALGRRLLPTDRSLDTHVSNLRRKLQKHTDRVTLQSVRGSGYALTLVPARASAPQS' A
#
# COMPACT_ATOMS: atom_id res chain seq x y z
N ILE A 1 2.58 8.56 -3.17
CA ILE A 1 2.46 7.11 -2.84
C ILE A 1 1.05 6.62 -3.13
N LEU A 2 0.02 7.15 -2.46
CA LEU A 2 -1.36 6.70 -2.66
C LEU A 2 -1.78 6.75 -4.14
N GLU A 3 -1.50 7.85 -4.84
CA GLU A 3 -1.80 8.00 -6.27
C GLU A 3 -1.24 6.86 -7.14
N LEU A 4 0.03 6.51 -6.98
CA LEU A 4 0.65 5.41 -7.72
C LEU A 4 -0.01 4.07 -7.40
N LEU A 5 -0.30 3.82 -6.13
CA LEU A 5 -0.95 2.57 -5.70
C LEU A 5 -2.39 2.47 -6.21
N VAL A 6 -3.12 3.60 -6.31
CA VAL A 6 -4.46 3.65 -6.90
C VAL A 6 -4.40 3.39 -8.40
N ARG A 7 -3.48 4.05 -9.12
CA ARG A 7 -3.28 3.84 -10.56
C ARG A 7 -2.82 2.42 -10.91
N ALA A 8 -2.14 1.75 -10.00
CA ALA A 8 -1.69 0.38 -10.19
C ALA A 8 -2.84 -0.64 -10.18
N ASP A 9 -4.02 -0.27 -9.67
CA ASP A 9 -5.22 -1.11 -9.65
C ASP A 9 -4.96 -2.50 -9.06
N ALA A 10 -4.70 -2.54 -7.76
CA ALA A 10 -4.32 -3.75 -7.01
C ALA A 10 -2.99 -4.43 -7.40
N ARG A 11 -2.29 -3.96 -8.44
CA ARG A 11 -0.95 -4.45 -8.77
C ARG A 11 0.10 -3.91 -7.80
N THR A 12 1.16 -4.69 -7.61
CA THR A 12 2.32 -4.30 -6.82
C THR A 12 3.08 -3.19 -7.53
N VAL A 13 3.26 -2.06 -6.84
CA VAL A 13 4.19 -1.00 -7.24
C VAL A 13 5.52 -1.24 -6.53
N SER A 14 6.62 -1.22 -7.27
CA SER A 14 7.94 -1.54 -6.74
C SER A 14 8.41 -0.50 -5.72
N ARG A 15 9.31 -0.89 -4.80
CA ARG A 15 9.92 0.06 -3.86
C ARG A 15 10.69 1.17 -4.59
N ASP A 16 11.39 0.83 -5.66
CA ASP A 16 12.13 1.80 -6.46
C ASP A 16 11.20 2.83 -7.10
N GLU A 17 10.11 2.37 -7.70
CA GLU A 17 9.11 3.25 -8.32
C GLU A 17 8.45 4.18 -7.29
N LEU A 18 8.08 3.66 -6.12
CA LEU A 18 7.50 4.47 -5.05
C LEU A 18 8.49 5.50 -4.48
N MET A 19 9.78 5.15 -4.40
CA MET A 19 10.81 6.09 -3.94
C MET A 19 11.05 7.18 -4.98
N THR A 20 11.25 6.79 -6.25
CA THR A 20 11.63 7.71 -7.31
C THR A 20 10.46 8.60 -7.72
N GLN A 21 9.29 8.02 -8.01
CA GLN A 21 8.16 8.77 -8.56
C GLN A 21 7.33 9.49 -7.48
N ALA A 22 7.18 8.90 -6.29
CA ALA A 22 6.36 9.50 -5.25
C ALA A 22 7.12 10.27 -4.17
N LEU A 23 8.41 9.98 -3.95
CA LEU A 23 9.24 10.65 -2.95
C LEU A 23 10.41 11.42 -3.58
N GLY A 24 10.56 11.40 -4.92
CA GLY A 24 11.54 12.20 -5.65
C GLY A 24 12.99 11.81 -5.41
N ARG A 25 13.26 10.56 -5.00
CA ARG A 25 14.63 10.12 -4.67
C ARG A 25 14.87 8.64 -4.92
N ARG A 26 16.13 8.27 -5.14
CA ARG A 26 16.52 6.87 -5.31
C ARG A 26 16.38 6.06 -4.01
N LEU A 27 16.06 4.78 -4.16
CA LEU A 27 16.05 3.82 -3.06
C LEU A 27 17.48 3.44 -2.66
N LEU A 28 17.82 3.60 -1.39
CA LEU A 28 19.07 3.09 -0.81
C LEU A 28 18.83 1.78 -0.04
N PRO A 29 19.86 0.92 0.14
CA PRO A 29 19.72 -0.33 0.89
C PRO A 29 19.23 -0.14 2.34
N THR A 30 19.55 1.01 2.95
CA THR A 30 19.19 1.36 4.32
C THR A 30 17.88 2.15 4.45
N ASP A 31 17.21 2.45 3.34
CA ASP A 31 15.99 3.28 3.36
C ASP A 31 14.81 2.52 3.99
N ARG A 32 14.38 3.02 5.16
CA ARG A 32 13.13 2.63 5.86
C ARG A 32 12.01 3.66 5.71
N SER A 33 12.32 4.78 5.07
CA SER A 33 11.40 5.90 4.86
C SER A 33 10.10 5.49 4.17
N LEU A 34 10.19 4.65 3.14
CA LEU A 34 9.03 4.15 2.42
C LEU A 34 8.08 3.39 3.35
N ASP A 35 8.61 2.52 4.22
CA ASP A 35 7.84 1.79 5.22
C ASP A 35 7.11 2.73 6.18
N THR A 36 7.76 3.83 6.61
CA THR A 36 7.14 4.88 7.44
C THR A 36 6.00 5.58 6.71
N HIS A 37 6.20 5.98 5.46
CA HIS A 37 5.14 6.62 4.68
C HIS A 37 3.95 5.69 4.43
N VAL A 38 4.19 4.42 4.13
CA VAL A 38 3.15 3.39 3.97
C VAL A 38 2.40 3.17 5.29
N SER A 39 3.10 3.11 6.41
CA SER A 39 2.47 2.94 7.74
C SER A 39 1.58 4.13 8.11
N ASN A 40 2.04 5.35 7.84
CA ASN A 40 1.26 6.56 8.03
C ASN A 40 0.05 6.61 7.10
N LEU A 41 0.23 6.23 5.83
CA LEU A 41 -0.86 6.16 4.86
C LEU A 41 -1.91 5.13 5.28
N ARG A 42 -1.49 3.94 5.74
CA ARG A 42 -2.39 2.91 6.26
C ARG A 42 -3.25 3.44 7.40
N ARG A 43 -2.63 4.12 8.38
CA ARG A 43 -3.34 4.71 9.51
C ARG A 43 -4.34 5.79 9.07
N LYS A 44 -4.00 6.59 8.05
CA LYS A 44 -4.92 7.58 7.48
C LYS A 44 -6.10 6.90 6.79
N LEU A 45 -5.84 5.92 5.92
CA LEU A 45 -6.89 5.21 5.19
C LEU A 45 -7.89 4.53 6.14
N GLN A 46 -7.40 3.85 7.18
CA GLN A 46 -8.22 3.17 8.18
C GLN A 46 -9.18 4.11 8.94
N LYS A 47 -8.90 5.41 9.00
CA LYS A 47 -9.81 6.41 9.60
C LYS A 47 -10.97 6.79 8.68
N HIS A 48 -10.83 6.55 7.38
CA HIS A 48 -11.79 6.97 6.36
C HIS A 48 -12.51 5.80 5.71
N THR A 49 -11.90 4.62 5.68
CA THR A 49 -12.50 3.43 5.09
C THR A 49 -11.80 2.14 5.56
N ASP A 50 -12.59 1.09 5.68
CA ASP A 50 -12.20 -0.29 5.91
C ASP A 50 -12.24 -1.14 4.62
N ARG A 51 -12.63 -0.54 3.48
CA ARG A 51 -12.84 -1.24 2.19
C ARG A 51 -11.54 -1.52 1.44
N VAL A 52 -10.44 -0.87 1.81
CA VAL A 52 -9.13 -1.04 1.16
C VAL A 52 -8.02 -1.27 2.17
N THR A 53 -7.00 -2.00 1.75
CA THR A 53 -5.82 -2.29 2.57
C THR A 53 -4.52 -2.15 1.77
N LEU A 54 -3.48 -1.69 2.46
CA LEU A 54 -2.12 -1.62 1.93
C LEU A 54 -1.38 -2.91 2.26
N GLN A 55 -1.09 -3.70 1.23
CA GLN A 55 -0.35 -4.95 1.34
C GLN A 55 1.14 -4.74 1.07
N SER A 56 1.98 -5.39 1.87
CA SER A 56 3.43 -5.46 1.65
C SER A 56 3.76 -6.73 0.88
N VAL A 57 4.37 -6.60 -0.28
CA VAL A 57 4.88 -7.73 -1.08
C VAL A 57 6.37 -7.84 -0.83
N ARG A 58 6.77 -8.87 -0.06
CA ARG A 58 8.14 -9.04 0.44
C ARG A 58 9.16 -8.95 -0.69
N GLY A 59 10.14 -8.06 -0.54
CA GLY A 59 11.20 -7.82 -1.53
C GLY A 59 10.77 -7.09 -2.81
N SER A 60 9.48 -6.83 -3.02
CA SER A 60 8.98 -6.20 -4.25
C SER A 60 8.51 -4.77 -4.02
N GLY A 61 7.57 -4.57 -3.10
CA GLY A 61 6.92 -3.27 -2.91
C GLY A 61 5.58 -3.35 -2.22
N TYR A 62 4.62 -2.54 -2.66
CA TYR A 62 3.32 -2.42 -2.01
C TYR A 62 2.19 -2.38 -3.03
N ALA A 63 1.01 -2.82 -2.61
CA ALA A 63 -0.22 -2.73 -3.37
C ALA A 63 -1.34 -2.15 -2.51
N LEU A 64 -2.27 -1.41 -3.12
CA LEU A 64 -3.55 -1.04 -2.52
C LEU A 64 -4.61 -1.99 -3.07
N THR A 65 -5.23 -2.77 -2.20
CA THR A 65 -6.18 -3.83 -2.58
C THR A 65 -7.52 -3.61 -1.90
N LEU A 66 -8.60 -4.12 -2.49
CA LEU A 66 -9.89 -4.17 -1.82
C LEU A 66 -9.84 -5.23 -0.72
N VAL A 67 -10.37 -4.89 0.45
CA VAL A 67 -10.65 -5.89 1.48
C VAL A 67 -11.88 -6.66 0.98
N PRO A 68 -11.79 -7.99 0.78
CA PRO A 68 -12.98 -8.76 0.43
C PRO A 68 -14.01 -8.54 1.54
N ALA A 69 -15.25 -8.24 1.17
CA ALA A 69 -16.34 -8.23 2.13
C ALA A 69 -16.25 -9.57 2.87
N ARG A 70 -16.11 -9.53 4.20
CA ARG A 70 -16.21 -10.75 5.02
C ARG A 70 -17.49 -11.42 4.54
N ALA A 71 -17.37 -12.58 3.90
CA ALA A 71 -18.53 -13.38 3.57
C ALA A 71 -19.30 -13.51 4.87
N SER A 72 -20.50 -12.95 4.92
CA SER A 72 -21.44 -13.16 6.01
C SER A 72 -21.47 -14.67 6.20
N ALA A 73 -20.94 -15.16 7.32
CA ALA A 73 -21.08 -16.56 7.65
C ALA A 73 -22.58 -16.87 7.53
N PRO A 74 -22.99 -17.95 6.85
CA PRO A 74 -24.38 -18.36 6.89
C PRO A 74 -24.71 -18.59 8.36
N GLN A 75 -25.56 -17.71 8.91
CA GLN A 75 -26.20 -17.95 10.19
C GLN A 75 -27.20 -19.08 9.93
N SER A 76 -26.81 -20.29 10.33
CA SER A 76 -27.70 -21.44 10.49
C SER A 76 -28.16 -21.53 11.94
#